data_AF-A0A2X3CQN7-F1
#
_entry.id   AF-A0A2X3CQN7-F1
#
_cell.length_a   1.000
_cell.length_b   1.000
_cell.length_c   1.000
_cell.angle_alpha   90.00
_cell.angle_beta   90.00
_cell.angle_gamma   90.00
#
_symmetry.space_group_name_H-M   'P 1'
#
loop_
_entity.id
_entity.type
_entity.pdbx_description
1 polymer ?
#
loop_
_entity_poly.entity_id
_entity_poly.type
_entity_poly.pdbx_seq_one_letter_code
_entity_poly.pdbx_strand_id
1 'polypeptide(L)' 'MGGIAEVLANEGYQISGSDLAPNPVTQQLSQLGATIYFNHRPGNVRDASVVVVSSAISADNPEIVCRA' A
#
# COMPACT_ATOMS: atom_id res chain seq x y z
N MET A 1 3.71 -7.47 -1.95
CA MET A 1 4.68 -6.46 -2.43
C MET A 1 5.53 -5.90 -1.29
N GLY A 2 6.09 -6.76 -0.43
CA GLY A 2 6.86 -6.30 0.74
C GLY A 2 8.20 -5.70 0.39
N GLY A 3 8.96 -6.33 -0.52
CA GLY A 3 10.36 -5.98 -0.76
C GLY A 3 10.61 -4.54 -1.24
N ILE A 4 9.84 -4.04 -2.21
CA ILE A 4 9.98 -2.63 -2.68
C ILE A 4 9.56 -1.65 -1.59
N ALA A 5 8.44 -1.93 -0.90
CA ALA A 5 7.95 -1.08 0.18
C ALA A 5 8.95 -1.01 1.34
N GLU A 6 9.62 -2.12 1.66
CA GLU A 6 10.64 -2.17 2.71
C GLU A 6 11.86 -1.34 2.35
N VAL A 7 12.37 -1.44 1.12
CA VAL A 7 13.50 -0.61 0.66
C VAL A 7 13.14 0.86 0.72
N LEU A 8 11.99 1.26 0.18
CA LEU A 8 11.55 2.65 0.20
C LEU A 8 11.35 3.18 1.63
N ALA A 9 10.88 2.33 2.56
CA ALA A 9 10.67 2.72 3.95
C ALA A 9 12.01 2.97 4.64
N ASN A 10 13.01 2.13 4.37
CA ASN A 10 14.37 2.30 4.87
C ASN A 10 15.07 3.54 4.28
N GLU A 11 14.76 3.90 3.03
CA GLU A 11 15.24 5.13 2.38
C GLU A 11 14.56 6.41 2.92
N GLY A 12 13.59 6.28 3.84
CA GLY A 12 12.92 7.40 4.51
C GLY A 12 11.75 8.01 3.74
N TYR A 13 11.24 7.32 2.72
CA TYR A 13 10.01 7.75 2.04
C TYR A 13 8.78 7.50 2.91
N GLN A 14 7.76 8.35 2.76
CA GLN A 14 6.45 8.08 3.32
C GLN A 14 5.71 7.06 2.46
N ILE A 15 5.32 5.95 3.09
CA ILE A 15 4.66 4.84 2.39
C ILE A 15 3.34 4.54 3.06
N SER A 16 2.32 4.38 2.23
CA SER A 16 1.03 3.83 2.61
C SER A 16 0.72 2.59 1.78
N GLY A 17 0.03 1.63 2.37
CA GLY A 17 -0.38 0.41 1.68
C GLY A 17 -1.74 -0.08 2.17
N SER A 18 -2.44 -0.83 1.32
CA SER A 18 -3.68 -1.50 1.68
C SER A 18 -3.55 -3.01 1.49
N ASP A 19 -4.16 -3.79 2.37
CA ASP A 19 -4.29 -5.24 2.21
C ASP A 19 -5.65 -5.71 2.76
N LEU A 20 -6.10 -6.88 2.34
CA LEU A 20 -7.36 -7.46 2.81
C LEU A 20 -7.24 -7.96 4.25
N ALA A 21 -6.07 -8.47 4.62
CA ALA A 21 -5.82 -9.05 5.93
C ALA A 21 -4.42 -8.71 6.45
N PRO A 22 -4.25 -8.62 7.79
CA PRO A 22 -2.93 -8.49 8.39
C PRO A 22 -2.08 -9.74 8.09
N ASN A 23 -0.86 -9.50 7.64
CA ASN A 23 0.15 -10.51 7.37
C ASN A 23 1.52 -10.06 7.93
N PRO A 24 2.51 -10.96 8.04
CA PRO A 24 3.82 -10.63 8.60
C PRO A 24 4.50 -9.44 7.90
N VAL A 25 4.29 -9.28 6.59
CA VAL A 25 4.86 -8.18 5.80
C VAL A 25 4.23 -6.85 6.18
N THR A 26 2.90 -6.78 6.30
CA THR A 26 2.19 -5.56 6.74
C THR A 26 2.58 -5.14 8.16
N GLN A 27 2.86 -6.11 9.03
CA GLN A 27 3.34 -5.83 10.38
C GLN A 27 4.76 -5.26 10.37
N GLN A 28 5.67 -5.85 9.58
CA GLN A 28 7.03 -5.32 9.44
C GLN A 28 7.04 -3.90 8.86
N LEU A 29 6.27 -3.66 7.78
CA LEU A 29 6.17 -2.32 7.19
C LEU A 29 5.58 -1.30 8.16
N SER A 30 4.57 -1.69 8.94
CA SER A 30 4.00 -0.84 10.00
C SER A 30 5.02 -0.49 11.08
N GLN A 31 5.88 -1.44 11.48
CA GLN A 31 6.99 -1.19 12.41
C GLN A 31 8.05 -0.25 11.83
N LEU A 32 8.25 -0.28 10.52
CA LEU A 32 9.12 0.65 9.80
C LEU A 32 8.49 2.05 9.61
N GLY A 33 7.27 2.26 10.09
CA GLY A 33 6.55 3.55 10.03
C GLY A 33 5.65 3.72 8.80
N ALA A 34 5.43 2.66 8.01
CA ALA A 34 4.48 2.71 6.91
C ALA A 34 3.04 2.70 7.43
N THR A 35 2.15 3.44 6.76
CA THR A 35 0.72 3.47 7.11
C THR A 35 -0.01 2.34 6.39
N ILE A 36 -0.51 1.36 7.14
CA ILE A 36 -1.24 0.22 6.56
C ILE A 36 -2.73 0.34 6.82
N TYR A 37 -3.52 0.24 5.75
CA TYR A 37 -4.97 0.18 5.78
C TYR A 37 -5.46 -1.24 5.51
N PHE A 38 -6.50 -1.65 6.24
CA PHE A 38 -7.16 -2.93 5.98
C PHE A 38 -8.48 -2.69 5.24
N ASN A 39 -8.72 -3.51 4.22
CA ASN A 39 -9.74 -3.36 3.17
C ASN A 39 -9.43 -2.26 2.16
N HIS A 40 -9.76 -2.55 0.90
CA HIS A 40 -9.57 -1.60 -0.19
C HIS A 40 -10.62 -0.49 -0.12
N ARG A 41 -10.14 0.76 -0.10
CA ARG A 41 -11.00 1.95 -0.08
C ARG A 41 -10.41 3.00 -1.01
N PRO A 42 -11.25 3.70 -1.80
CA PRO A 42 -10.75 4.71 -2.73
C PRO A 42 -10.01 5.86 -2.01
N GLY A 43 -10.32 6.09 -0.72
CA GLY A 43 -9.62 7.06 0.12
C GLY A 43 -8.14 6.76 0.38
N ASN A 44 -7.72 5.50 0.26
CA ASN A 44 -6.37 5.08 0.65
C ASN A 44 -5.27 5.57 -0.33
N VAL A 45 -5.66 5.99 -1.54
CA VAL A 45 -4.73 6.40 -2.61
C VAL A 45 -4.79 7.89 -2.96
N ARG A 46 -5.65 8.69 -2.29
CA ARG A 46 -5.93 10.07 -2.71
C ARG A 46 -4.71 10.99 -2.66
N ASP A 47 -3.82 10.78 -1.70
CA ASP A 47 -2.63 11.60 -1.50
C ASP A 47 -1.34 10.88 -1.98
N ALA A 48 -1.47 9.74 -2.66
CA ALA A 48 -0.33 8.96 -3.11
C ALA A 48 0.23 9.52 -4.43
N SER A 49 1.51 9.91 -4.43
CA SER A 49 2.20 10.35 -5.65
C SER A 49 2.37 9.24 -6.68
N VAL A 50 2.54 8.00 -6.20
CA VAL A 50 2.71 6.81 -7.05
C VAL A 50 1.94 5.66 -6.43
N VAL A 51 1.09 5.01 -7.23
CA VAL A 51 0.35 3.82 -6.82
C VAL A 51 0.96 2.60 -7.50
N VAL A 52 1.55 1.71 -6.72
CA VAL A 52 2.06 0.42 -7.18
C VAL A 52 0.99 -0.64 -6.91
N VAL A 53 0.74 -1.53 -7.88
CA VAL A 53 -0.25 -2.62 -7.74
C VAL A 53 0.37 -3.96 -8.14
N SER A 54 -0.04 -5.02 -7.46
CA SER A 54 0.30 -6.39 -7.85
C SER A 54 -0.56 -6.84 -9.02
N SER A 55 -0.06 -7.76 -9.85
CA SER A 55 -0.86 -8.43 -10.90
C SER A 55 -2.07 -9.18 -10.34
N ALA A 56 -2.08 -9.50 -9.05
CA ALA A 56 -3.20 -10.15 -8.36
C ALA A 56 -4.36 -9.20 -8.00
N ILE A 57 -4.18 -7.88 -8.13
CA ILE A 57 -5.24 -6.90 -7.83
C ILE A 57 -6.11 -6.71 -9.07
N SER A 58 -7.43 -6.91 -8.92
CA SER A 58 -8.39 -6.68 -10.00
C SER A 58 -8.39 -5.22 -10.46
N ALA A 59 -8.59 -4.99 -11.76
CA ALA A 59 -8.73 -3.65 -12.32
C ALA A 59 -9.93 -2.89 -11.73
N ASP A 60 -10.95 -3.61 -11.25
CA ASP A 60 -12.12 -3.05 -10.56
C ASP A 60 -11.85 -2.65 -9.11
N ASN A 61 -10.60 -2.74 -8.64
CA ASN A 61 -10.27 -2.32 -7.28
C ASN A 61 -10.56 -0.81 -7.14
N PRO A 62 -11.33 -0.39 -6.11
CA PRO A 62 -11.69 1.01 -5.92
C PRO A 62 -10.48 1.95 -5.80
N GLU A 63 -9.32 1.43 -5.39
CA GLU A 63 -8.05 2.18 -5.34
C GLU A 63 -7.41 2.38 -6.72
N ILE A 64 -7.69 1.51 -7.69
CA ILE A 64 -7.21 1.66 -9.06
C ILE A 64 -8.14 2.57 -9.85
N VAL A 65 -9.45 2.36 -9.71
CA VAL A 65 -10.47 3.13 -10.44
C VAL A 65 -10.46 4.61 -10.04
N CYS A 66 -10.08 4.92 -8.79
CA CYS A 66 -9.99 6.29 -8.28
C CYS A 66 -8.60 6.93 -8.47
N ARG A 67 -7.78 6.44 -9.41
CA ARG A 67 -6.52 7.12 -9.77
C ARG A 67 -6.83 8.50 -10.35
N ALA A 68 -6.42 9.55 -9.63
CA ALA A 68 -6.41 10.94 -10.12
C ALA A 68 -5.20 11.18 -11.03
#